data_AF-A0A3C2EDG4-F1
#
_entry.id   AF-A0A3C2EDG4-F1
#
_cell.length_a   1.000
_cell.length_b   1.000
_cell.length_c   1.000
_cell.angle_alpha   90.00
_cell.angle_beta   90.00
_cell.angle_gamma   90.00
#
_symmetry.space_group_name_H-M   'P 1'
#
loop_
_entity.id
_entity.type
_entity.pdbx_description
1 polymer ?
#
loop_
_entity_poly.entity_id
_entity_poly.type
_entity_poly.pdbx_seq_one_letter_code
_entity_poly.pdbx_strand_id
1 'polypeptide(L)'
;LEGQGKIEVMVVPPDPALNWKNPTILTLGYLRSYAQKTFAKKLSGRERSAMGHGIVRVKCSTEAEEVDFWSGFSGNENYRGLYLLLGGAGLSIMTYNYLDGHIQSTEFVQKYLDDIIQQPKIQAGFIRMNISQEQCEIIRNHYEGFRQNGTENLIYGFFTDPLSLEGAGCTSYATSFAQKSGVFSPFLQEKWTRTIEISAKNLGPTNQASSIEGYQLKPVSFIRFINFLRPLRWKKENDKLIRFSFIDPQYMADFFRQSIECLEHPENCKNKPELLNWLKENEAELCSNEYLRGIEIRLK
;
A
#
# COMPACT_ATOMS: atom_id res chain seq x y z
N LEU A 1 -15.27 -23.70 15.84
CA LEU A 1 -13.92 -24.02 15.34
C LEU A 1 -13.10 -22.75 15.52
N GLU A 2 -12.41 -22.63 16.65
CA GLU A 2 -11.44 -21.53 16.85
C GLU A 2 -10.35 -21.66 15.78
N GLY A 3 -10.18 -20.64 14.96
CA GLY A 3 -9.22 -20.63 13.86
C GLY A 3 -7.80 -20.76 14.39
N GLN A 4 -7.10 -21.83 14.00
CA GLN A 4 -5.73 -22.09 14.43
C GLN A 4 -4.70 -21.23 13.67
N GLY A 5 -5.13 -20.47 12.66
CA GLY A 5 -4.27 -19.60 11.86
C GLY A 5 -4.56 -18.11 12.03
N LYS A 6 -3.54 -17.30 11.77
CA LYS A 6 -3.58 -15.83 11.81
C LYS A 6 -2.97 -15.25 10.53
N ILE A 7 -3.63 -14.24 9.99
CA ILE A 7 -3.07 -13.35 8.98
C ILE A 7 -2.97 -11.93 9.55
N GLU A 8 -1.82 -11.29 9.38
CA GLU A 8 -1.58 -9.91 9.78
C GLU A 8 -1.33 -9.07 8.52
N VAL A 9 -2.21 -8.11 8.26
CA VAL A 9 -2.01 -7.11 7.21
C VAL A 9 -1.45 -5.86 7.87
N MET A 10 -0.22 -5.52 7.53
CA MET A 10 0.53 -4.43 8.16
C MET A 10 0.81 -3.31 7.18
N VAL A 11 1.02 -2.13 7.73
CA VAL A 11 1.42 -0.96 6.96
C VAL A 11 2.45 -0.15 7.71
N VAL A 12 3.43 0.33 6.95
CA VAL A 12 4.31 1.42 7.34
C VAL A 12 3.91 2.64 6.50
N PRO A 13 3.43 3.75 7.09
CA PRO A 13 3.03 4.91 6.31
C PRO A 13 4.23 5.62 5.67
N PRO A 14 4.00 6.47 4.66
CA PRO A 14 5.03 7.41 4.23
C PRO A 14 5.39 8.37 5.38
N ASP A 15 6.69 8.62 5.57
CA ASP A 15 7.19 9.66 6.47
C ASP A 15 8.14 10.60 5.71
N PRO A 16 7.79 11.89 5.54
CA PRO A 16 6.55 12.53 5.99
C PRO A 16 5.32 12.05 5.22
N ALA A 17 4.14 12.22 5.83
CA ALA A 17 2.86 11.93 5.19
C ALA A 17 2.72 12.68 3.85
N LEU A 18 2.23 11.97 2.83
CA LEU A 18 2.02 12.52 1.49
C LEU A 18 0.71 13.30 1.42
N ASN A 19 0.77 14.51 0.88
CA ASN A 19 -0.41 15.38 0.76
C ASN A 19 -1.02 15.30 -0.64
N TRP A 20 -2.16 14.61 -0.71
CA TRP A 20 -2.91 14.39 -1.95
C TRP A 20 -3.88 15.52 -2.31
N LYS A 21 -3.83 16.70 -1.66
CA LYS A 21 -4.74 17.82 -1.96
C LYS A 21 -4.59 18.30 -3.40
N ASN A 22 -3.37 18.29 -3.92
CA ASN A 22 -3.10 18.59 -5.31
C ASN A 22 -1.79 17.93 -5.79
N PRO A 23 -1.59 17.77 -7.11
CA PRO A 23 -0.43 17.07 -7.64
C PRO A 23 0.90 17.72 -7.28
N THR A 24 0.96 19.05 -7.25
CA THR A 24 2.19 19.80 -6.96
C THR A 24 2.70 19.50 -5.54
N ILE A 25 1.82 19.60 -4.54
CA ILE A 25 2.20 19.33 -3.14
C ILE A 25 2.54 17.84 -2.96
N LEU A 26 1.80 16.94 -3.61
CA LEU A 26 2.09 15.50 -3.58
C LEU A 26 3.51 15.22 -4.08
N THR A 27 3.86 15.73 -5.26
CA THR A 27 5.18 15.51 -5.85
C THR A 27 6.29 16.11 -5.01
N LEU A 28 6.11 17.31 -4.46
CA LEU A 28 7.11 17.91 -3.55
C LEU A 28 7.27 17.07 -2.27
N GLY A 29 6.17 16.56 -1.72
CA GLY A 29 6.18 15.64 -0.58
C GLY A 29 6.91 14.34 -0.89
N TYR A 30 6.62 13.75 -2.05
CA TYR A 30 7.29 12.54 -2.54
C TYR A 30 8.79 12.76 -2.70
N LEU A 31 9.22 13.84 -3.38
CA LEU A 31 10.64 14.16 -3.55
C LEU A 31 11.35 14.36 -2.21
N ARG A 32 10.69 14.99 -1.23
CA ARG A 32 11.22 15.15 0.12
C ARG A 32 11.37 13.80 0.83
N SER A 33 10.34 12.96 0.80
CA SER A 33 10.39 11.63 1.41
C SER A 33 11.44 10.75 0.74
N TYR A 34 11.59 10.86 -0.59
CA TYR A 34 12.62 10.20 -1.36
C TYR A 34 14.03 10.60 -0.92
N ALA A 35 14.30 11.90 -0.80
CA ALA A 35 15.58 12.40 -0.33
C ALA A 35 15.92 11.89 1.09
N GLN A 36 14.92 11.83 1.98
CA GLN A 36 15.08 11.27 3.32
C GLN A 36 15.37 9.76 3.30
N LYS A 37 14.70 8.99 2.43
CA LYS A 37 15.00 7.57 2.20
C LYS A 37 16.48 7.39 1.80
N THR A 38 16.93 8.12 0.77
CA THR A 38 18.31 8.02 0.28
C THR A 38 19.33 8.41 1.36
N PHE A 39 19.05 9.47 2.11
CA PHE A 39 19.92 9.93 3.19
C PHE A 39 20.01 8.92 4.34
N ALA A 40 18.87 8.37 4.78
CA ALA A 40 18.83 7.34 5.82
C ALA A 40 19.64 6.10 5.40
N LYS A 41 19.47 5.66 4.15
CA LYS A 41 20.23 4.52 3.61
C LYS A 41 21.73 4.80 3.56
N LYS A 42 22.14 5.98 3.10
CA LYS A 42 23.56 6.35 2.97
C LYS A 42 24.26 6.55 4.31
N LEU A 43 23.61 7.18 5.29
CA LEU A 43 24.25 7.52 6.57
C LEU A 43 24.15 6.40 7.62
N SER A 44 23.04 5.68 7.63
CA SER A 44 22.73 4.73 8.72
C SER A 44 22.52 3.30 8.24
N GLY A 45 22.56 3.05 6.93
CA GLY A 45 22.25 1.74 6.35
C GLY A 45 20.77 1.35 6.40
N ARG A 46 19.95 2.13 7.13
CA ARG A 46 18.54 1.87 7.39
C ARG A 46 17.67 1.99 6.16
N GLU A 47 16.71 1.09 6.06
CA GLU A 47 15.67 1.11 5.05
C GLU A 47 14.52 2.05 5.41
N ARG A 48 13.95 2.70 4.38
CA ARG A 48 12.75 3.54 4.47
C ARG A 48 11.93 3.43 3.19
N SER A 49 10.64 3.71 3.28
CA SER A 49 9.79 3.86 2.09
C SER A 49 9.43 5.33 1.85
N ALA A 50 9.46 5.74 0.59
CA ALA A 50 9.07 7.09 0.17
C ALA A 50 7.54 7.26 0.04
N MET A 51 6.80 6.15 -0.13
CA MET A 51 5.34 6.16 -0.32
C MET A 51 4.59 5.34 0.73
N GLY A 52 5.28 4.81 1.73
CA GLY A 52 4.76 3.79 2.63
C GLY A 52 4.94 2.38 2.04
N HIS A 53 4.61 1.36 2.83
CA HIS A 53 4.86 -0.02 2.49
C HIS A 53 3.81 -0.93 3.13
N GLY A 54 3.25 -1.84 2.35
CA GLY A 54 2.34 -2.89 2.81
C GLY A 54 3.09 -4.20 3.02
N ILE A 55 2.80 -4.87 4.12
CA ILE A 55 3.41 -6.15 4.51
C ILE A 55 2.31 -7.11 4.93
N VAL A 56 2.48 -8.39 4.62
CA VAL A 56 1.66 -9.47 5.15
C VAL A 56 2.51 -10.42 5.98
N ARG A 57 1.99 -10.88 7.12
CA ARG A 57 2.46 -12.08 7.81
C ARG A 57 1.34 -13.09 7.83
N VAL A 58 1.66 -14.35 7.57
CA VAL A 58 0.73 -15.45 7.71
C VAL A 58 1.38 -16.48 8.61
N LYS A 59 0.65 -16.90 9.64
CA LYS A 59 1.06 -17.97 10.55
C LYS A 59 -0.12 -18.91 10.77
N CYS A 60 -0.09 -20.10 10.20
CA CYS A 60 -1.17 -21.07 10.26
C CYS A 60 -0.67 -22.49 9.96
N SER A 61 -1.55 -23.47 10.12
CA SER A 61 -1.27 -24.86 9.78
C SER A 61 -2.22 -25.32 8.68
N THR A 62 -1.69 -26.08 7.73
CA THR A 62 -2.47 -26.86 6.75
C THR A 62 -2.51 -28.32 7.19
N GLU A 63 -3.15 -29.21 6.44
CA GLU A 63 -3.05 -30.66 6.71
C GLU A 63 -1.63 -31.20 6.47
N ALA A 64 -0.86 -30.54 5.59
CA ALA A 64 0.44 -31.02 5.14
C ALA A 64 1.61 -30.39 5.88
N GLU A 65 1.51 -29.11 6.24
CA GLU A 65 2.62 -28.32 6.76
C GLU A 65 2.18 -27.11 7.58
N GLU A 66 3.09 -26.65 8.45
CA GLU A 66 3.05 -25.34 9.08
C GLU A 66 3.46 -24.26 8.08
N VAL A 67 2.71 -23.17 8.02
CA VAL A 67 2.95 -22.01 7.17
C VAL A 67 3.27 -20.82 8.07
N ASP A 68 4.50 -20.32 8.02
CA ASP A 68 4.92 -19.06 8.66
C ASP A 68 5.77 -18.27 7.68
N PHE A 69 5.22 -17.18 7.13
CA PHE A 69 5.97 -16.30 6.24
C PHE A 69 5.64 -14.84 6.48
N TRP A 70 6.62 -13.99 6.17
CA TRP A 70 6.46 -12.56 6.04
C TRP A 70 6.78 -12.17 4.61
N SER A 71 5.97 -11.28 4.04
CA SER A 71 6.19 -10.88 2.66
C SER A 71 5.73 -9.45 2.41
N GLY A 72 6.49 -8.77 1.56
CA GLY A 72 6.14 -7.48 0.99
C GLY A 72 6.25 -7.54 -0.53
N PHE A 73 5.90 -6.44 -1.18
CA PHE A 73 6.05 -6.30 -2.62
C PHE A 73 6.65 -4.95 -2.95
N SER A 74 7.72 -4.95 -3.74
CA SER A 74 8.44 -3.73 -4.15
C SER A 74 8.66 -3.75 -5.65
N GLY A 75 9.14 -2.62 -6.14
CA GLY A 75 9.47 -2.37 -7.53
C GLY A 75 9.85 -0.90 -7.69
N ASN A 76 9.91 -0.44 -8.93
CA ASN A 76 10.40 0.89 -9.25
C ASN A 76 11.83 1.10 -8.71
N GLU A 77 12.68 0.09 -8.89
CA GLU A 77 14.06 0.10 -8.43
C GLU A 77 14.91 1.03 -9.31
N ASN A 78 16.11 1.36 -8.84
CA ASN A 78 17.07 2.21 -9.58
C ASN A 78 16.50 3.57 -10.00
N TYR A 79 15.69 4.20 -9.14
CA TYR A 79 15.20 5.58 -9.34
C TYR A 79 14.34 5.75 -10.61
N ARG A 80 13.80 4.68 -11.21
CA ARG A 80 13.09 4.75 -12.52
C ARG A 80 11.95 5.76 -12.53
N GLY A 81 11.09 5.75 -11.51
CA GLY A 81 9.96 6.66 -11.36
C GLY A 81 10.41 8.10 -11.11
N LEU A 82 11.55 8.30 -10.42
CA LEU A 82 12.16 9.62 -10.28
C LEU A 82 12.73 10.11 -11.62
N TYR A 83 13.42 9.25 -12.38
CA TYR A 83 13.91 9.61 -13.71
C TYR A 83 12.77 9.91 -14.69
N LEU A 84 11.67 9.15 -14.65
CA LEU A 84 10.47 9.42 -15.44
C LEU A 84 9.86 10.77 -15.05
N LEU A 85 9.71 11.03 -13.75
CA LEU A 85 9.21 12.31 -13.25
C LEU A 85 10.07 13.49 -13.73
N LEU A 86 11.39 13.39 -13.56
CA LEU A 86 12.36 14.42 -13.97
C LEU A 86 12.45 14.55 -15.51
N GLY A 87 12.23 13.45 -16.23
CA GLY A 87 12.17 13.38 -17.69
C GLY A 87 10.88 13.91 -18.30
N GLY A 88 9.94 14.41 -17.48
CA GLY A 88 8.71 15.02 -17.97
C GLY A 88 7.56 14.04 -18.21
N ALA A 89 7.56 12.89 -17.55
CA ALA A 89 6.40 12.00 -17.54
C ALA A 89 5.18 12.66 -16.85
N GLY A 90 5.40 13.65 -15.99
CA GLY A 90 4.31 14.32 -15.27
C GLY A 90 3.68 13.38 -14.23
N LEU A 91 2.35 13.27 -14.22
CA LEU A 91 1.61 12.45 -13.26
C LEU A 91 1.40 11.00 -13.72
N SER A 92 1.84 10.66 -14.92
CA SER A 92 1.71 9.32 -15.49
C SER A 92 2.57 8.30 -14.74
N ILE A 93 3.54 8.76 -13.94
CA ILE A 93 4.30 7.92 -13.01
C ILE A 93 3.40 7.14 -12.04
N MET A 94 2.19 7.64 -11.75
CA MET A 94 1.20 6.97 -10.89
C MET A 94 0.43 5.88 -11.64
N THR A 95 0.35 5.99 -12.97
CA THR A 95 -0.33 5.02 -13.84
C THR A 95 0.66 4.10 -14.55
N TYR A 96 1.95 4.20 -14.20
CA TYR A 96 3.02 3.47 -14.86
C TYR A 96 3.14 2.07 -14.27
N ASN A 97 3.16 1.08 -15.14
CA ASN A 97 3.44 -0.31 -14.79
C ASN A 97 4.95 -0.54 -14.93
N TYR A 98 5.63 -0.71 -13.80
CA TYR A 98 7.07 -0.99 -13.74
C TYR A 98 7.27 -2.51 -13.81
N LEU A 99 8.14 -2.96 -14.73
CA LEU A 99 8.40 -4.40 -14.97
C LEU A 99 9.55 -4.93 -14.11
N ASP A 100 9.72 -4.39 -12.92
CA ASP A 100 10.72 -4.79 -11.91
C ASP A 100 10.06 -5.08 -10.55
N GLY A 101 8.77 -5.37 -10.57
CA GLY A 101 8.05 -5.84 -9.40
C GLY A 101 8.64 -7.16 -8.90
N HIS A 102 8.79 -7.28 -7.59
CA HIS A 102 9.35 -8.45 -6.96
C HIS A 102 8.80 -8.64 -5.55
N ILE A 103 8.74 -9.90 -5.14
CA ILE A 103 8.36 -10.31 -3.79
C ILE A 103 9.55 -10.07 -2.86
N GLN A 104 9.29 -9.48 -1.70
CA GLN A 104 10.29 -9.37 -0.65
C GLN A 104 10.20 -10.56 0.30
N SER A 105 11.36 -11.11 0.65
CA SER A 105 11.48 -12.27 1.54
C SER A 105 11.22 -11.91 3.00
N THR A 106 11.01 -12.95 3.82
CA THR A 106 10.84 -12.81 5.26
C THR A 106 11.99 -12.04 5.91
N GLU A 107 13.22 -12.38 5.55
CA GLU A 107 14.44 -11.78 6.12
C GLU A 107 14.52 -10.29 5.78
N PHE A 108 14.16 -9.92 4.54
CA PHE A 108 14.12 -8.52 4.14
C PHE A 108 13.07 -7.75 4.94
N VAL A 109 11.85 -8.29 5.04
CA VAL A 109 10.72 -7.63 5.69
C VAL A 109 10.98 -7.46 7.20
N GLN A 110 11.51 -8.49 7.85
CA GLN A 110 11.85 -8.42 9.28
C GLN A 110 12.94 -7.39 9.54
N LYS A 111 14.00 -7.38 8.72
CA LYS A 111 15.04 -6.34 8.78
C LYS A 111 14.47 -4.93 8.56
N TYR A 112 13.55 -4.80 7.61
CA TYR A 112 12.86 -3.53 7.36
C TYR A 112 12.09 -3.09 8.59
N LEU A 113 11.34 -3.98 9.25
CA LEU A 113 10.63 -3.67 10.48
C LEU A 113 11.57 -3.33 11.64
N ASP A 114 12.72 -4.01 11.78
CA ASP A 114 13.76 -3.64 12.75
C ASP A 114 14.24 -2.19 12.57
N ASP A 115 14.38 -1.73 11.33
CA ASP A 115 14.75 -0.34 11.04
C ASP A 115 13.61 0.64 11.36
N ILE A 116 12.35 0.22 11.19
CA ILE A 116 11.17 1.04 11.48
C ILE A 116 10.95 1.21 12.99
N ILE A 117 11.10 0.15 13.80
CA ILE A 117 10.88 0.25 15.26
C ILE A 117 11.90 1.18 15.95
N GLN A 118 13.07 1.37 15.35
CA GLN A 118 14.07 2.35 15.81
C GLN A 118 13.69 3.81 15.48
N GLN A 119 12.57 4.02 14.79
CA GLN A 119 12.09 5.33 14.34
C GLN A 119 10.72 5.63 14.98
N PRO A 120 10.67 6.08 16.25
CA PRO A 120 9.42 6.21 17.02
C PRO A 120 8.42 7.21 16.44
N LYS A 121 8.81 8.01 15.44
CA LYS A 121 7.92 8.91 14.71
C LYS A 121 7.08 8.20 13.65
N ILE A 122 7.52 7.04 13.17
CA ILE A 122 6.83 6.26 12.15
C ILE A 122 5.75 5.41 12.86
N GLN A 123 4.50 5.80 12.67
CA GLN A 123 3.35 5.11 13.25
C GLN A 123 2.89 3.99 12.32
N ALA A 124 3.66 2.91 12.32
CA ALA A 124 3.27 1.67 11.65
C ALA A 124 2.28 0.87 12.51
N GLY A 125 1.47 0.04 11.87
CA GLY A 125 0.48 -0.78 12.57
C GLY A 125 -0.03 -1.93 11.71
N PHE A 126 -0.85 -2.78 12.31
CA PHE A 126 -1.44 -3.93 11.63
C PHE A 126 -2.87 -4.23 12.09
N ILE A 127 -3.57 -5.00 11.26
CA ILE A 127 -4.76 -5.75 11.65
C ILE A 127 -4.49 -7.23 11.54
N ARG A 128 -4.87 -7.98 12.58
CA ARG A 128 -4.78 -9.42 12.64
C ARG A 128 -6.17 -10.03 12.56
N MET A 129 -6.32 -11.00 11.67
CA MET A 129 -7.56 -11.73 11.44
C MET A 129 -7.31 -13.22 11.66
N ASN A 130 -8.28 -13.89 12.28
CA ASN A 130 -8.26 -15.35 12.40
C ASN A 130 -8.66 -15.99 11.08
N ILE A 131 -8.00 -17.09 10.74
CA ILE A 131 -8.28 -17.88 9.54
C ILE A 131 -8.43 -19.36 9.89
N SER A 132 -9.28 -20.05 9.14
CA SER A 132 -9.40 -21.50 9.15
C SER A 132 -8.22 -22.17 8.43
N GLN A 133 -8.12 -23.49 8.58
CA GLN A 133 -7.16 -24.31 7.86
C GLN A 133 -7.38 -24.26 6.33
N GLU A 134 -8.64 -24.24 5.88
CA GLU A 134 -8.98 -24.07 4.46
C GLU A 134 -8.51 -22.71 3.93
N GLN A 135 -8.74 -21.64 4.70
CA GLN A 135 -8.28 -20.29 4.35
C GLN A 135 -6.74 -20.21 4.33
N CYS A 136 -6.05 -20.93 5.24
CA CYS A 136 -4.60 -21.07 5.24
C CYS A 136 -4.10 -21.68 3.92
N GLU A 137 -4.74 -22.75 3.44
CA GLU A 137 -4.39 -23.41 2.18
C GLU A 137 -4.62 -22.48 0.97
N ILE A 138 -5.71 -21.71 0.97
CA ILE A 138 -5.97 -20.70 -0.06
C ILE A 138 -4.87 -19.64 -0.09
N ILE A 139 -4.45 -19.15 1.08
CA ILE A 139 -3.40 -18.14 1.22
C ILE A 139 -2.04 -18.70 0.76
N ARG A 140 -1.71 -19.92 1.16
CA ARG A 140 -0.47 -20.61 0.78
C ARG A 140 -0.38 -20.74 -0.74
N ASN A 141 -1.44 -21.21 -1.38
CA ASN A 141 -1.50 -21.34 -2.85
C ASN A 141 -1.41 -19.98 -3.56
N HIS A 142 -1.98 -18.92 -2.98
CA HIS A 142 -1.84 -17.57 -3.49
C HIS A 142 -0.39 -17.06 -3.43
N TYR A 143 0.29 -17.30 -2.31
CA TYR A 143 1.72 -16.96 -2.16
C TYR A 143 2.60 -17.72 -3.14
N GLU A 144 2.40 -19.04 -3.26
CA GLU A 144 3.14 -19.88 -4.20
C GLU A 144 2.86 -19.51 -5.66
N GLY A 145 1.63 -19.10 -5.98
CA GLY A 145 1.28 -18.60 -7.31
C GLY A 145 2.12 -17.37 -7.71
N PHE A 146 2.30 -16.43 -6.79
CA PHE A 146 3.20 -15.29 -7.00
C PHE A 146 4.65 -15.75 -7.21
N ARG A 147 5.13 -16.75 -6.46
CA ARG A 147 6.50 -17.28 -6.61
C ARG A 147 6.70 -18.02 -7.93
N GLN A 148 5.71 -18.77 -8.39
CA GLN A 148 5.74 -19.54 -9.64
C GLN A 148 5.74 -18.66 -10.89
N ASN A 149 5.04 -17.53 -10.86
CA ASN A 149 5.08 -16.52 -11.93
C ASN A 149 6.42 -15.76 -12.02
N GLY A 150 7.36 -16.10 -11.13
CA GLY A 150 8.64 -15.42 -10.96
C GLY A 150 8.60 -14.51 -9.74
N THR A 151 9.59 -14.62 -8.87
CA THR A 151 9.76 -13.70 -7.73
C THR A 151 10.21 -12.31 -8.15
N GLU A 152 10.53 -12.11 -9.42
CA GLU A 152 11.06 -10.89 -10.03
C GLU A 152 10.41 -10.62 -11.40
N ASN A 153 10.50 -9.38 -11.87
CA ASN A 153 9.95 -8.89 -13.15
C ASN A 153 8.42 -8.98 -13.26
N LEU A 154 7.73 -9.08 -12.13
CA LEU A 154 6.28 -8.88 -12.04
C LEU A 154 5.94 -7.41 -12.26
N ILE A 155 4.66 -7.10 -12.46
CA ILE A 155 4.23 -5.72 -12.64
C ILE A 155 4.10 -5.03 -11.28
N TYR A 156 4.85 -3.95 -11.07
CA TYR A 156 4.64 -3.05 -9.93
C TYR A 156 3.88 -1.80 -10.37
N GLY A 157 2.79 -1.47 -9.68
CA GLY A 157 1.96 -0.31 -10.03
C GLY A 157 0.61 -0.31 -9.32
N PHE A 158 -0.19 0.73 -9.55
CA PHE A 158 -1.55 0.83 -9.00
C PHE A 158 -2.63 0.18 -9.88
N PHE A 159 -2.31 -0.14 -11.14
CA PHE A 159 -3.25 -0.70 -12.13
C PHE A 159 -2.92 -2.16 -12.43
N THR A 160 -2.76 -2.93 -11.37
CA THR A 160 -2.58 -4.37 -11.43
C THR A 160 -3.61 -5.03 -10.54
N ASP A 161 -4.07 -6.22 -10.95
CA ASP A 161 -4.91 -7.06 -10.12
C ASP A 161 -4.05 -8.12 -9.40
N PRO A 162 -3.76 -7.93 -8.10
CA PRO A 162 -2.97 -8.91 -7.36
C PRO A 162 -3.67 -10.27 -7.21
N LEU A 163 -4.99 -10.35 -7.41
CA LEU A 163 -5.73 -11.63 -7.38
C LEU A 163 -5.50 -12.47 -8.64
N SER A 164 -5.04 -11.84 -9.72
CA SER A 164 -4.66 -12.47 -10.99
C SER A 164 -3.18 -12.90 -11.05
N LEU A 165 -2.39 -12.56 -10.01
CA LEU A 165 -0.95 -12.87 -9.89
C LEU A 165 -0.04 -12.20 -10.94
N GLU A 166 -0.53 -11.19 -11.67
CA GLU A 166 0.28 -10.44 -12.67
C GLU A 166 1.28 -9.45 -12.03
N GLY A 167 1.04 -9.10 -10.77
CA GLY A 167 1.76 -8.05 -10.07
C GLY A 167 0.88 -7.27 -9.10
N ALA A 168 1.45 -6.26 -8.43
CA ALA A 168 0.78 -5.54 -7.36
C ALA A 168 1.45 -4.20 -7.00
N GLY A 169 0.69 -3.30 -6.39
CA GLY A 169 1.25 -2.29 -5.49
C GLY A 169 1.49 -2.89 -4.10
N CYS A 170 2.39 -2.33 -3.30
CA CYS A 170 2.78 -2.93 -2.00
C CYS A 170 1.61 -3.19 -1.04
N THR A 171 0.69 -2.24 -0.87
CA THR A 171 -0.50 -2.39 -0.02
C THR A 171 -1.53 -3.32 -0.66
N SER A 172 -1.79 -3.19 -1.96
CA SER A 172 -2.69 -4.10 -2.70
C SER A 172 -2.22 -5.55 -2.62
N TYR A 173 -0.92 -5.80 -2.69
CA TYR A 173 -0.31 -7.13 -2.48
C TYR A 173 -0.67 -7.66 -1.10
N ALA A 174 -0.35 -6.91 -0.04
CA ALA A 174 -0.61 -7.32 1.34
C ALA A 174 -2.10 -7.58 1.59
N THR A 175 -2.99 -6.72 1.07
CA THR A 175 -4.44 -6.91 1.20
C THR A 175 -4.97 -8.09 0.39
N SER A 176 -4.32 -8.46 -0.71
CA SER A 176 -4.80 -9.53 -1.59
C SER A 176 -4.90 -10.88 -0.88
N PHE A 177 -4.05 -11.13 0.12
CA PHE A 177 -4.10 -12.34 0.94
C PHE A 177 -5.36 -12.42 1.81
N ALA A 178 -5.75 -11.30 2.41
CA ALA A 178 -7.01 -11.20 3.16
C ALA A 178 -8.23 -11.27 2.23
N GLN A 179 -8.14 -10.67 1.03
CA GLN A 179 -9.18 -10.74 0.02
C GLN A 179 -9.39 -12.17 -0.47
N LYS A 180 -8.29 -12.87 -0.79
CA LYS A 180 -8.32 -14.23 -1.32
C LYS A 180 -8.89 -15.23 -0.31
N SER A 181 -8.58 -15.07 0.98
CA SER A 181 -9.14 -15.89 2.06
C SER A 181 -10.54 -15.49 2.51
N GLY A 182 -11.12 -14.43 1.94
CA GLY A 182 -12.47 -13.98 2.27
C GLY A 182 -12.60 -13.28 3.63
N VAL A 183 -11.49 -12.93 4.28
CA VAL A 183 -11.48 -12.20 5.55
C VAL A 183 -11.37 -10.67 5.36
N PHE A 184 -11.32 -10.19 4.12
CA PHE A 184 -11.29 -8.75 3.86
C PHE A 184 -12.69 -8.15 3.78
N SER A 185 -13.11 -7.44 4.83
CA SER A 185 -14.44 -6.84 4.87
C SER A 185 -14.60 -5.66 3.90
N PRO A 186 -15.80 -5.43 3.32
CA PRO A 186 -16.09 -4.26 2.50
C PRO A 186 -15.82 -2.93 3.22
N PHE A 187 -16.00 -2.89 4.54
CA PHE A 187 -15.69 -1.72 5.35
C PHE A 187 -14.20 -1.35 5.31
N LEU A 188 -13.31 -2.34 5.41
CA LEU A 188 -11.87 -2.11 5.27
C LEU A 188 -11.52 -1.63 3.85
N GLN A 189 -12.11 -2.24 2.82
CA GLN A 189 -11.94 -1.78 1.43
C GLN A 189 -12.29 -0.29 1.30
N GLU A 190 -13.45 0.13 1.84
CA GLU A 190 -13.88 1.52 1.80
C GLU A 190 -12.90 2.45 2.54
N LYS A 191 -12.57 2.12 3.80
CA LYS A 191 -11.73 2.99 4.63
C LYS A 191 -10.29 3.08 4.16
N TRP A 192 -9.77 2.07 3.46
CA TRP A 192 -8.39 2.04 3.00
C TRP A 192 -8.23 2.50 1.54
N THR A 193 -9.32 2.63 0.78
CA THR A 193 -9.22 3.03 -0.63
C THR A 193 -9.14 4.55 -0.78
N ARG A 194 -8.09 5.04 -1.42
CA ARG A 194 -8.09 6.38 -2.01
C ARG A 194 -8.62 6.31 -3.43
N THR A 195 -9.50 7.24 -3.79
CA THR A 195 -9.91 7.48 -5.17
C THR A 195 -9.46 8.87 -5.60
N ILE A 196 -8.84 8.97 -6.77
CA ILE A 196 -8.44 10.24 -7.38
C ILE A 196 -9.02 10.33 -8.80
N GLU A 197 -9.53 11.51 -9.13
CA GLU A 197 -9.98 11.88 -10.48
C GLU A 197 -8.98 12.85 -11.09
N ILE A 198 -8.35 12.45 -12.19
CA ILE A 198 -7.34 13.27 -12.89
C ILE A 198 -7.86 13.63 -14.27
N SER A 199 -7.77 14.91 -14.64
CA SER A 199 -7.96 15.30 -16.05
C SER A 199 -6.93 14.60 -16.93
N ALA A 200 -7.35 13.89 -17.98
CA ALA A 200 -6.45 13.12 -18.85
C ALA A 200 -5.26 13.94 -19.38
N LYS A 201 -5.46 15.25 -19.61
CA LYS A 201 -4.43 16.21 -20.02
C LYS A 201 -3.30 16.43 -19.00
N ASN A 202 -3.57 16.19 -17.71
CA ASN A 202 -2.60 16.33 -16.62
C ASN A 202 -1.76 15.07 -16.39
N LEU A 203 -2.14 13.94 -16.97
CA LEU A 203 -1.46 12.67 -16.78
C LEU A 203 -0.06 12.70 -17.40
N GLY A 204 0.09 13.19 -18.64
CA GLY A 204 1.36 13.07 -19.38
C GLY A 204 1.53 11.68 -19.99
N PRO A 205 2.66 11.35 -20.64
CA PRO A 205 2.88 10.10 -21.38
C PRO A 205 2.78 8.84 -20.53
N THR A 206 1.88 7.92 -20.87
CA THR A 206 1.74 6.59 -20.26
C THR A 206 2.27 5.52 -21.23
N ASN A 207 2.75 4.41 -20.66
CA ASN A 207 3.02 3.18 -21.40
C ASN A 207 1.79 2.25 -21.47
N GLN A 208 0.64 2.68 -20.95
CA GLN A 208 -0.63 1.99 -21.13
C GLN A 208 -1.10 2.20 -22.57
N ALA A 209 -0.54 1.40 -23.48
CA ALA A 209 -0.92 1.37 -24.89
C ALA A 209 -2.36 0.83 -25.12
N SER A 210 -3.11 0.47 -24.07
CA SER A 210 -4.33 -0.34 -24.24
C SER A 210 -5.51 -0.08 -23.28
N SER A 211 -5.53 0.95 -22.43
CA SER A 211 -6.71 1.20 -21.54
C SER A 211 -7.22 2.64 -21.47
N ILE A 212 -6.58 3.58 -22.17
CA ILE A 212 -7.16 4.91 -22.41
C ILE A 212 -7.32 5.05 -23.92
N GLU A 213 -8.42 4.52 -24.46
CA GLU A 213 -8.76 4.63 -25.88
C GLU A 213 -8.48 6.05 -26.41
N GLY A 214 -7.56 6.15 -27.37
CA GLY A 214 -7.41 7.31 -28.25
C GLY A 214 -6.39 8.41 -27.87
N TYR A 215 -5.52 8.24 -26.87
CA TYR A 215 -4.58 9.29 -26.48
C TYR A 215 -3.10 8.95 -26.74
N GLN A 216 -2.53 9.56 -27.79
CA GLN A 216 -1.08 9.74 -27.87
C GLN A 216 -0.67 10.87 -26.93
N LEU A 217 -0.10 10.48 -25.79
CA LEU A 217 0.29 11.41 -24.76
C LEU A 217 1.66 12.02 -25.12
N LYS A 218 1.72 13.35 -25.25
CA LYS A 218 2.96 14.07 -25.61
C LYS A 218 3.84 14.27 -24.37
N PRO A 219 5.17 14.15 -24.48
CA PRO A 219 6.09 14.42 -23.38
C PRO A 219 5.89 15.83 -22.81
N VAL A 220 5.88 15.96 -21.48
CA VAL A 220 5.80 17.25 -20.82
C VAL A 220 7.22 17.82 -20.77
N SER A 221 7.53 18.93 -21.44
CA SER A 221 8.91 19.45 -21.41
C SER A 221 9.33 19.83 -19.97
N PHE A 222 10.63 19.76 -19.67
CA PHE A 222 11.22 20.16 -18.38
C PHE A 222 10.83 21.59 -17.95
N ILE A 223 10.60 22.50 -18.91
CA ILE A 223 10.11 23.87 -18.67
C ILE A 223 8.65 23.88 -18.17
N ARG A 224 7.85 22.86 -18.50
CA ARG A 224 6.52 22.63 -17.91
C ARG A 224 6.58 21.99 -16.52
N PHE A 225 7.65 21.25 -16.17
CA PHE A 225 7.89 20.80 -14.78
C PHE A 225 8.23 21.98 -13.85
N ILE A 226 8.89 23.02 -14.34
CA ILE A 226 9.07 24.26 -13.55
C ILE A 226 7.73 25.02 -13.43
N ASN A 227 6.86 24.96 -14.44
CA ASN A 227 5.47 25.43 -14.32
C ASN A 227 4.56 24.49 -13.51
N PHE A 228 4.98 23.26 -13.20
CA PHE A 228 4.29 22.29 -12.34
C PHE A 228 4.35 22.70 -10.86
N LEU A 229 5.24 23.65 -10.51
CA LEU A 229 5.23 24.34 -9.21
C LEU A 229 4.07 25.34 -9.06
N ARG A 230 3.34 25.69 -10.14
CA ARG A 230 2.03 26.35 -9.99
C ARG A 230 1.04 25.31 -9.46
N PRO A 231 0.12 25.69 -8.56
CA PRO A 231 -0.83 24.74 -7.98
C PRO A 231 -1.70 24.12 -9.08
N LEU A 232 -1.31 22.94 -9.53
CA LEU A 232 -2.12 22.15 -10.44
C LEU A 232 -3.36 21.70 -9.69
N ARG A 233 -4.48 21.58 -10.39
CA ARG A 233 -5.66 20.90 -9.86
C ARG A 233 -5.70 19.50 -10.43
N TRP A 234 -6.14 18.54 -9.63
CA TRP A 234 -6.36 17.17 -10.10
C TRP A 234 -7.28 17.16 -11.32
N LYS A 235 -8.38 17.90 -11.23
CA LYS A 235 -9.36 18.10 -12.29
C LYS A 235 -9.55 19.56 -12.68
N LYS A 236 -9.83 19.78 -13.96
CA LYS A 236 -10.38 21.02 -14.52
C LYS A 236 -11.79 20.77 -15.00
N GLU A 237 -12.61 21.80 -14.97
CA GLU A 237 -13.98 21.78 -15.47
C GLU A 237 -13.99 21.45 -16.97
N ASN A 238 -14.89 20.56 -17.39
CA ASN A 238 -15.05 20.07 -18.78
C ASN A 238 -13.93 19.18 -19.34
N ASP A 239 -12.93 18.78 -18.55
CA ASP A 239 -11.93 17.80 -19.00
C ASP A 239 -12.46 16.35 -18.88
N LYS A 240 -12.08 15.47 -19.82
CA LYS A 240 -12.23 14.01 -19.65
C LYS A 240 -11.44 13.59 -18.42
N LEU A 241 -12.12 12.92 -17.49
CA LEU A 241 -11.53 12.47 -16.23
C LEU A 241 -11.14 11.01 -16.32
N ILE A 242 -10.00 10.68 -15.72
CA ILE A 242 -9.56 9.32 -15.44
C ILE A 242 -9.70 9.14 -13.94
N ARG A 243 -10.51 8.17 -13.55
CA ARG A 243 -10.67 7.77 -12.15
C ARG A 243 -9.78 6.57 -11.90
N PHE A 244 -9.01 6.62 -10.81
CA PHE A 244 -8.32 5.44 -10.32
C PHE A 244 -8.40 5.36 -8.81
N SER A 245 -8.41 4.13 -8.33
CA SER A 245 -8.59 3.79 -6.93
C SER A 245 -7.50 2.80 -6.53
N PHE A 246 -6.96 2.96 -5.33
CA PHE A 246 -5.92 2.08 -4.80
C PHE A 246 -5.98 2.03 -3.27
N ILE A 247 -5.45 0.95 -2.68
CA ILE A 247 -5.31 0.83 -1.22
C ILE A 247 -4.19 1.77 -0.77
N ASP A 248 -4.53 2.83 -0.04
CA ASP A 248 -3.58 3.85 0.36
C ASP A 248 -2.92 3.50 1.71
N PRO A 249 -1.59 3.37 1.77
CA PRO A 249 -0.88 3.10 3.02
C PRO A 249 -1.13 4.15 4.10
N GLN A 250 -1.32 5.42 3.73
CA GLN A 250 -1.65 6.47 4.69
C GLN A 250 -3.03 6.25 5.31
N TYR A 251 -4.03 5.86 4.50
CA TYR A 251 -5.38 5.58 5.00
C TYR A 251 -5.42 4.32 5.88
N MET A 252 -4.65 3.29 5.53
CA MET A 252 -4.46 2.12 6.41
C MET A 252 -3.86 2.52 7.76
N ALA A 253 -2.78 3.32 7.76
CA ALA A 253 -2.13 3.75 8.99
C ALA A 253 -3.04 4.64 9.85
N ASP A 254 -3.75 5.59 9.22
CA ASP A 254 -4.74 6.42 9.89
C ASP A 254 -5.89 5.60 10.47
N PHE A 255 -6.33 4.56 9.77
CA PHE A 255 -7.33 3.64 10.28
C PHE A 255 -6.82 2.93 11.54
N PHE A 256 -5.63 2.33 11.51
CA PHE A 256 -5.07 1.64 12.67
C PHE A 256 -4.89 2.56 13.88
N ARG A 257 -4.32 3.75 13.66
CA ARG A 257 -4.13 4.75 14.71
C ARG A 257 -5.47 5.13 15.35
N GLN A 258 -6.48 5.38 14.54
CA GLN A 258 -7.81 5.74 15.03
C GLN A 258 -8.49 4.58 15.75
N SER A 259 -8.34 3.34 15.26
CA SER A 259 -8.89 2.16 15.92
C SER A 259 -8.26 1.94 17.29
N ILE A 260 -6.93 2.07 17.40
CA ILE A 260 -6.21 1.97 18.67
C ILE A 260 -6.70 3.07 19.63
N GLU A 261 -6.78 4.32 19.16
CA GLU A 261 -7.31 5.44 19.94
C GLU A 261 -8.74 5.17 20.42
N CYS A 262 -9.61 4.61 19.59
CA CYS A 262 -10.98 4.27 19.99
C CYS A 262 -11.06 3.15 21.01
N LEU A 263 -10.15 2.19 20.97
CA LEU A 263 -10.12 1.07 21.91
C LEU A 263 -9.52 1.48 23.27
N GLU A 264 -8.50 2.35 23.27
CA GLU A 264 -7.90 2.91 24.49
C GLU A 264 -8.77 3.98 25.13
N HIS A 265 -9.37 4.83 24.31
CA HIS A 265 -10.11 6.03 24.70
C HIS A 265 -11.43 6.15 23.92
N PRO A 266 -12.45 5.30 24.22
CA PRO A 266 -13.72 5.27 23.48
C PRO A 266 -14.43 6.62 23.40
N GLU A 267 -14.23 7.51 24.37
CA GLU A 267 -14.75 8.86 24.41
C GLU A 267 -14.25 9.75 23.26
N ASN A 268 -13.05 9.50 22.73
CA ASN A 268 -12.46 10.25 21.62
C ASN A 268 -13.07 9.85 20.27
N CYS A 269 -13.84 8.76 20.23
CA CYS A 269 -14.45 8.22 19.02
C CYS A 269 -15.96 8.45 18.90
N LYS A 270 -16.54 9.29 19.77
CA LYS A 270 -17.96 9.69 19.70
C LYS A 270 -18.37 10.27 18.34
N ASN A 271 -17.44 10.94 17.65
CA ASN A 271 -17.67 11.53 16.33
C ASN A 271 -17.40 10.56 15.15
N LYS A 272 -17.13 9.27 15.44
CA LYS A 272 -16.82 8.23 14.44
C LYS A 272 -17.69 6.98 14.68
N PRO A 273 -19.03 7.11 14.63
CA PRO A 273 -19.95 6.02 15.00
C PRO A 273 -19.75 4.77 14.13
N GLU A 274 -19.45 4.93 12.85
CA GLU A 274 -19.20 3.81 11.93
C GLU A 274 -18.00 2.95 12.37
N LEU A 275 -16.88 3.59 12.72
CA LEU A 275 -15.68 2.89 13.18
C LEU A 275 -15.95 2.17 14.51
N LEU A 276 -16.60 2.85 15.46
CA LEU A 276 -16.91 2.27 16.76
C LEU A 276 -17.84 1.05 16.61
N ASN A 277 -18.86 1.14 15.76
CA ASN A 277 -19.77 0.03 15.49
C ASN A 277 -19.03 -1.13 14.85
N TRP A 278 -18.22 -0.87 13.82
CA TRP A 278 -17.43 -1.90 13.17
C TRP A 278 -16.47 -2.60 14.15
N LEU A 279 -15.78 -1.86 15.01
CA LEU A 279 -14.89 -2.43 16.03
C LEU A 279 -15.66 -3.33 17.01
N LYS A 280 -16.86 -2.93 17.44
CA LYS A 280 -17.71 -3.73 18.34
C LYS A 280 -18.26 -4.99 17.67
N GLU A 281 -18.75 -4.86 16.44
CA GLU A 281 -19.32 -5.97 15.67
C GLU A 281 -18.30 -7.09 15.44
N ASN A 282 -17.04 -6.70 15.24
CA ASN A 282 -15.92 -7.60 14.97
C ASN A 282 -15.09 -7.95 16.22
N GLU A 283 -15.61 -7.65 17.42
CA GLU A 283 -14.97 -7.95 18.71
C GLU A 283 -13.48 -7.53 18.72
N ALA A 284 -13.22 -6.31 18.25
CA ALA A 284 -11.86 -5.82 18.06
C ALA A 284 -11.15 -5.59 19.40
N GLU A 285 -9.93 -6.11 19.52
CA GLU A 285 -9.10 -5.99 20.72
C GLU A 285 -7.71 -5.44 20.37
N LEU A 286 -7.12 -4.70 21.31
CA LEU A 286 -5.73 -4.25 21.17
C LEU A 286 -4.80 -5.46 21.24
N CYS A 287 -3.82 -5.50 20.34
CA CYS A 287 -2.77 -6.49 20.39
C CYS A 287 -1.42 -5.90 19.95
N SER A 288 -0.38 -6.72 20.04
CA SER A 288 0.93 -6.42 19.49
C SER A 288 1.54 -7.67 18.86
N ASN A 289 2.55 -7.45 18.04
CA ASN A 289 3.50 -8.49 17.64
C ASN A 289 4.91 -8.06 18.06
N GLU A 290 5.93 -8.73 17.55
CA GLU A 290 7.33 -8.48 17.88
C GLU A 290 7.81 -7.07 17.47
N TYR A 291 7.09 -6.40 16.57
CA TYR A 291 7.48 -5.12 15.98
C TYR A 291 6.49 -3.98 16.24
N LEU A 292 5.19 -4.26 16.16
CA LEU A 292 4.16 -3.24 16.00
C LEU A 292 3.04 -3.40 17.02
N ARG A 293 2.31 -2.30 17.23
CA ARG A 293 0.99 -2.32 17.85
C ARG A 293 -0.07 -2.50 16.76
N GLY A 294 -1.16 -3.16 17.10
CA GLY A 294 -2.23 -3.42 16.14
C GLY A 294 -3.55 -3.71 16.82
N ILE A 295 -4.49 -4.17 15.99
CA ILE A 295 -5.79 -4.64 16.44
C ILE A 295 -6.01 -6.07 15.94
N GLU A 296 -6.53 -6.92 16.82
CA GLU A 296 -7.00 -8.26 16.47
C GLU A 296 -8.51 -8.19 16.29
N ILE A 297 -9.03 -8.76 15.21
CA ILE A 297 -10.46 -8.80 14.94
C ILE A 297 -10.94 -10.23 14.72
N ARG A 298 -12.16 -10.48 15.18
CA ARG A 298 -12.89 -11.72 14.96
C ARG A 298 -14.03 -11.41 14.00
N LEU A 299 -13.77 -11.63 12.71
CA LEU A 299 -14.80 -11.50 11.69
C LEU A 299 -15.85 -12.59 11.95
N LYS A 300 -17.11 -12.16 12.09
CA LYS A 300 -18.27 -13.04 12.24
C LYS A 300 -18.75 -13.55 10.89
#